data_AF-A0AAU7U654-F1
#
_entry.id   AF-A0AAU7U654-F1
#
_cell.length_a   1.000
_cell.length_b   1.000
_cell.length_c   1.000
_cell.angle_alpha   90.00
_cell.angle_beta   90.00
_cell.angle_gamma   90.00
#
_symmetry.space_group_name_H-M   'P 1'
#
loop_
_entity.id
_entity.type
_entity.pdbx_description
1 polymer ?
#
loop_
_entity_poly.entity_id
_entity_poly.type
_entity_poly.pdbx_seq_one_letter_code
_entity_poly.pdbx_strand_id
1 'polypeptide(L)'
;MTTASFAAFSLLKRPAVLGLVTALTATLAACGSTPAPAGAARTFENDGQGAPWTAAPSQTIRALSITDGDNTLSSQTWTAATNGWGPIEKNKSNAGSTAGDGQTLALNGKTYTTGFGTHANSSMTFSTGGKCATFTSDIGLDDEVGSQGSVVFQVYADGAKLYDSGTMTGSSATKSVNVNISGKQELKLVVTDAGDGNNYDHADWANAVLHTCSGTTITTQSFGGPITITKGGTYTGNWESTDPNVPVITIKTSEPVIIQNSTLRGRGNLVAGFRNRVTLRNNKGYVLNPNVYGKIFGRFANLEEAYNITIENNYFEHGTGIYLRAFYGDPSKGEGIRIRNNQLRNIDGRQSNGAGGYNGQRTIAQAVLFNTIQKVANVDISWNEIINTPGNSYPEENINLYMSSGTASSPMRVHDNYIQGAYNADPATNATYPGGGILLGDGQASDPSLMGHARVYNNQIVSTSNHGLGIAGGVDNQIYNNRVISSGRLPDGRPIAAQNVGLYVWDPYDLGKKSPPMFANNVMRDNFVMWTKVKSDGTTTTNPWWVPDCGLNNTICSGNVNGGTATLDTEKQEYQRWLSKLTTANVNVGPQ
;
A
#
# COMPACT_ATOMS: atom_id res chain seq x y z
N MET A 1 2.81 -19.70 31.61
CA MET A 1 4.02 -20.53 31.41
C MET A 1 3.87 -21.18 30.04
N THR A 2 4.61 -20.90 28.98
CA THR A 2 5.92 -20.28 28.73
C THR A 2 5.80 -19.42 27.46
N THR A 3 6.18 -18.15 27.51
CA THR A 3 6.19 -17.22 26.38
C THR A 3 7.56 -17.26 25.70
N ALA A 4 7.66 -17.80 24.49
CA ALA A 4 8.87 -17.75 23.67
C ALA A 4 8.92 -16.41 22.93
N SER A 5 9.87 -15.56 23.33
CA SER A 5 10.22 -14.31 22.66
C SER A 5 11.29 -14.60 21.60
N PHE A 6 11.00 -14.38 20.32
CA PHE A 6 11.97 -14.52 19.23
C PHE A 6 12.69 -13.18 19.02
N ALA A 7 14.02 -13.20 19.18
CA ALA A 7 14.89 -12.04 19.05
C ALA A 7 15.33 -11.85 17.60
N ALA A 8 15.02 -10.70 17.01
CA ALA A 8 15.67 -10.18 15.80
C ALA A 8 16.82 -9.26 16.23
N PHE A 9 18.06 -9.62 15.89
CA PHE A 9 19.25 -8.84 16.21
C PHE A 9 19.56 -7.81 15.12
N SER A 10 19.59 -6.54 15.53
CA SER A 10 20.23 -5.43 14.83
C SER A 10 21.74 -5.46 15.10
N LEU A 11 22.56 -5.37 14.05
CA LEU A 11 24.03 -5.29 14.13
C LEU A 11 24.49 -3.84 13.93
N LEU A 12 24.88 -3.20 15.03
CA LEU A 12 25.97 -2.21 15.08
C LEU A 12 26.46 -2.12 16.54
N LYS A 13 27.65 -2.66 16.82
CA LYS A 13 28.36 -2.53 18.11
C LYS A 13 29.39 -1.41 18.03
N ARG A 14 29.37 -0.46 18.98
CA ARG A 14 30.44 -0.12 19.95
C ARG A 14 30.03 1.07 20.87
N PRO A 15 30.65 1.24 22.07
CA PRO A 15 29.93 1.64 23.30
C PRO A 15 30.28 3.02 23.92
N ALA A 16 29.52 3.36 24.98
CA ALA A 16 29.69 4.38 26.02
C ALA A 16 29.24 5.81 25.63
N VAL A 17 28.57 6.63 26.46
CA VAL A 17 28.65 6.89 27.92
C VAL A 17 27.30 7.39 28.47
N LEU A 18 27.07 7.07 29.74
CA LEU A 18 26.01 7.46 30.67
C LEU A 18 25.88 8.99 30.87
N GLY A 19 24.65 9.54 30.92
CA GLY A 19 24.43 10.95 31.27
C GLY A 19 22.96 11.31 31.48
N LEU A 20 22.52 11.22 32.74
CA LEU A 20 21.20 11.53 33.27
C LEU A 20 21.10 13.04 33.59
N VAL A 21 20.14 13.81 33.04
CA VAL A 21 19.67 15.06 33.67
C VAL A 21 18.17 15.31 33.36
N THR A 22 17.53 15.82 34.41
CA THR A 22 16.15 15.99 34.83
C THR A 22 15.24 16.97 34.07
N ALA A 23 13.93 16.75 34.27
CA ALA A 23 12.77 17.54 33.87
C ALA A 23 12.65 18.94 34.51
N LEU A 24 11.84 19.84 33.90
CA LEU A 24 11.07 20.84 34.65
C LEU A 24 9.82 21.39 33.90
N THR A 25 8.66 21.03 34.46
CA THR A 25 7.30 21.62 34.59
C THR A 25 6.70 22.69 33.65
N ALA A 26 5.38 22.49 33.48
CA ALA A 26 4.31 23.30 32.88
C ALA A 26 3.94 24.61 33.63
N THR A 27 3.11 25.46 33.02
CA THR A 27 1.75 25.83 33.52
C THR A 27 0.96 26.75 32.56
N LEU A 28 -0.37 26.59 32.65
CA LEU A 28 -1.49 27.24 31.93
C LEU A 28 -1.80 28.68 32.41
N ALA A 29 -2.58 29.40 31.58
CA ALA A 29 -3.75 30.30 31.88
C ALA A 29 -3.69 31.58 31.02
N ALA A 30 -4.75 32.23 30.54
CA ALA A 30 -6.21 32.04 30.51
C ALA A 30 -6.81 33.06 29.51
N CYS A 31 -8.12 32.94 29.25
CA CYS A 31 -8.98 33.79 28.38
C CYS A 31 -8.79 35.31 28.47
N GLY A 32 -9.04 35.97 27.33
CA GLY A 32 -9.44 37.38 27.26
C GLY A 32 -10.05 37.70 25.89
N SER A 33 -11.38 37.78 25.82
CA SER A 33 -12.12 38.29 24.66
C SER A 33 -12.42 39.77 24.87
N THR A 34 -11.99 40.63 23.95
CA THR A 34 -12.47 42.02 23.78
C THR A 34 -12.47 42.40 22.28
N PRO A 35 -13.32 43.36 21.87
CA PRO A 35 -13.97 43.36 20.55
C PRO A 35 -13.17 44.05 19.44
N ALA A 36 -13.54 43.74 18.19
CA ALA A 36 -12.96 44.27 16.98
C ALA A 36 -13.08 45.81 16.86
N PRO A 37 -12.02 46.52 16.43
CA PRO A 37 -12.14 47.84 15.83
C PRO A 37 -12.51 47.71 14.35
N ALA A 38 -13.44 48.55 13.91
CA ALA A 38 -13.78 48.74 12.51
C ALA A 38 -12.67 49.49 11.75
N GLY A 39 -12.44 49.08 10.51
CA GLY A 39 -11.85 49.91 9.45
C GLY A 39 -10.35 50.18 9.56
N ALA A 40 -9.53 49.20 9.18
CA ALA A 40 -8.17 49.45 8.71
C ALA A 40 -8.10 49.04 7.23
N ALA A 41 -7.72 49.98 6.37
CA ALA A 41 -7.32 49.67 4.99
C ALA A 41 -6.19 48.63 5.07
N ARG A 42 -6.38 47.45 4.48
CA ARG A 42 -5.40 46.38 4.54
C ARG A 42 -4.22 46.75 3.65
N THR A 43 -3.04 46.82 4.24
CA THR A 43 -1.78 46.81 3.51
C THR A 43 -1.61 45.43 2.93
N PHE A 44 -1.72 45.30 1.61
CA PHE A 44 -1.45 44.05 0.91
C PHE A 44 0.06 43.82 0.91
N GLU A 45 0.52 42.78 1.62
CA GLU A 45 1.89 42.28 1.47
C GLU A 45 2.06 41.70 0.05
N ASN A 46 3.26 41.84 -0.51
CA ASN A 46 3.59 41.18 -1.77
C ASN A 46 3.72 39.67 -1.51
N ASP A 47 2.82 38.87 -2.11
CA ASP A 47 2.63 37.42 -1.90
C ASP A 47 3.34 36.55 -2.95
N GLY A 48 4.30 37.13 -3.69
CA GLY A 48 5.14 36.38 -4.63
C GLY A 48 6.05 35.34 -3.96
N GLN A 49 5.84 34.06 -4.30
CA GLN A 49 6.67 32.84 -4.07
C GLN A 49 7.18 32.50 -2.66
N GLY A 50 6.84 33.24 -1.62
CA GLY A 50 7.40 33.06 -0.26
C GLY A 50 6.85 31.88 0.58
N ALA A 51 5.75 31.23 0.16
CA ALA A 51 5.07 30.21 0.97
C ALA A 51 4.38 29.09 0.15
N PRO A 52 5.12 28.33 -0.69
CA PRO A 52 4.52 27.26 -1.48
C PRO A 52 3.93 26.17 -0.58
N TRP A 53 2.78 25.64 -0.98
CA TRP A 53 2.07 24.60 -0.25
C TRP A 53 1.85 23.35 -1.11
N THR A 54 1.92 22.20 -0.46
CA THR A 54 1.54 20.91 -1.05
C THR A 54 0.71 20.16 -0.02
N ALA A 55 -0.42 19.60 -0.45
CA ALA A 55 -1.22 18.76 0.43
C ALA A 55 -0.39 17.57 0.90
N ALA A 56 -0.47 17.25 2.19
CA ALA A 56 0.09 15.99 2.69
C ALA A 56 -0.54 14.83 1.88
N PRO A 57 0.26 13.86 1.39
CA PRO A 57 -0.28 12.75 0.63
C PRO A 57 -1.36 12.07 1.45
N SER A 58 -2.57 11.96 0.89
CA SER A 58 -3.66 11.25 1.56
C SER A 58 -3.14 9.85 1.86
N GLN A 59 -3.04 9.52 3.15
CA GLN A 59 -2.53 8.22 3.55
C GLN A 59 -3.38 7.08 3.01
N THR A 60 -4.58 7.31 2.46
CA THR A 60 -5.32 6.34 1.64
C THR A 60 -5.74 7.01 0.34
N ILE A 61 -5.41 6.45 -0.84
CA ILE A 61 -6.09 6.82 -2.08
C ILE A 61 -7.53 6.31 -1.95
N ARG A 62 -8.44 7.15 -1.46
CA ARG A 62 -9.87 6.87 -1.50
C ARG A 62 -10.37 7.38 -2.84
N ALA A 63 -11.10 6.54 -3.58
CA ALA A 63 -11.98 7.04 -4.62
C ALA A 63 -12.90 8.11 -4.03
N LEU A 64 -13.24 9.14 -4.79
CA LEU A 64 -14.20 10.15 -4.34
C LEU A 64 -15.47 9.48 -3.82
N SER A 65 -16.07 10.04 -2.77
CA SER A 65 -17.37 9.63 -2.24
C SER A 65 -18.47 10.18 -3.16
N ILE A 66 -18.46 9.75 -4.42
CA ILE A 66 -19.42 10.13 -5.45
C ILE A 66 -20.76 9.44 -5.14
N THR A 67 -21.79 10.25 -4.92
CA THR A 67 -23.19 9.80 -4.88
C THR A 67 -23.83 9.88 -6.26
N ASP A 68 -24.97 9.23 -6.46
CA ASP A 68 -25.77 9.42 -7.67
C ASP A 68 -26.16 10.89 -7.84
N GLY A 69 -26.09 11.40 -9.07
CA GLY A 69 -26.43 12.78 -9.41
C GLY A 69 -25.26 13.76 -9.24
N ASP A 70 -25.56 14.95 -8.71
CA ASP A 70 -24.61 16.05 -8.64
C ASP A 70 -23.79 16.02 -7.34
N ASN A 71 -22.48 16.22 -7.45
CA ASN A 71 -21.53 16.16 -6.36
C ASN A 71 -20.70 17.44 -6.31
N THR A 72 -20.85 18.23 -5.24
CA THR A 72 -20.01 19.40 -4.99
C THR A 72 -18.57 18.98 -4.72
N LEU A 73 -17.63 19.44 -5.54
CA LEU A 73 -16.25 18.96 -5.53
C LEU A 73 -15.49 19.35 -4.24
N SER A 74 -15.82 20.48 -3.61
CA SER A 74 -15.20 20.89 -2.33
C SER A 74 -15.52 19.96 -1.15
N SER A 75 -16.61 19.18 -1.24
CA SER A 75 -16.94 18.10 -0.30
C SER A 75 -16.08 16.85 -0.47
N GLN A 76 -15.35 16.76 -1.59
CA GLN A 76 -14.59 15.57 -1.98
C GLN A 76 -13.11 15.70 -1.62
N THR A 77 -12.40 14.57 -1.59
CA THR A 77 -10.96 14.52 -1.28
C THR A 77 -10.14 14.50 -2.58
N TRP A 78 -9.23 15.46 -2.78
CA TRP A 78 -8.27 15.39 -3.88
C TRP A 78 -7.26 14.26 -3.65
N THR A 79 -6.73 13.68 -4.73
CA THR A 79 -5.64 12.70 -4.70
C THR A 79 -4.27 13.36 -4.62
N ALA A 80 -4.14 14.58 -5.15
CA ALA A 80 -2.95 15.42 -5.05
C ALA A 80 -3.36 16.90 -5.16
N ALA A 81 -2.67 17.80 -4.45
CA ALA A 81 -2.88 19.23 -4.60
C ALA A 81 -1.62 20.06 -4.26
N THR A 82 -1.40 21.15 -4.99
CA THR A 82 -0.30 22.10 -4.84
C THR A 82 -0.81 23.52 -4.99
N ASN A 83 -0.19 24.48 -4.32
CA ASN A 83 -0.56 25.89 -4.36
C ASN A 83 0.67 26.79 -4.30
N GLY A 84 0.63 27.94 -4.97
CA GLY A 84 1.76 28.86 -5.02
C GLY A 84 1.99 29.63 -3.72
N TRP A 85 0.93 29.89 -2.97
CA TRP A 85 0.98 30.62 -1.71
C TRP A 85 -0.10 30.15 -0.74
N GLY A 86 0.30 29.69 0.44
CA GLY A 86 -0.64 29.21 1.45
C GLY A 86 -1.40 27.94 1.02
N PRO A 87 -2.18 27.33 1.92
CA PRO A 87 -2.99 26.16 1.60
C PRO A 87 -4.13 26.49 0.62
N ILE A 88 -4.55 25.48 -0.17
CA ILE A 88 -5.82 25.58 -0.88
C ILE A 88 -6.96 25.58 0.13
N GLU A 89 -7.79 26.61 0.08
CA GLU A 89 -8.89 26.82 1.01
C GLU A 89 -10.19 26.22 0.45
N LYS A 90 -10.88 25.42 1.27
CA LYS A 90 -12.18 24.85 0.90
C LYS A 90 -13.29 25.81 1.31
N ASN A 91 -14.12 26.19 0.34
CA ASN A 91 -15.28 27.08 0.52
C ASN A 91 -14.92 28.49 1.05
N LYS A 92 -13.66 28.89 0.87
CA LYS A 92 -13.11 30.19 1.27
C LYS A 92 -12.07 30.63 0.22
N SER A 93 -11.84 31.94 0.10
CA SER A 93 -10.75 32.53 -0.70
C SER A 93 -9.39 32.07 -0.18
N ASN A 94 -8.33 32.23 -0.99
CA ASN A 94 -6.98 31.80 -0.60
C ASN A 94 -6.38 32.65 0.54
N ALA A 95 -6.58 33.97 0.48
CA ALA A 95 -5.99 34.95 1.40
C ALA A 95 -4.50 34.72 1.71
N GLY A 96 -4.15 34.40 2.95
CA GLY A 96 -2.77 34.45 3.44
C GLY A 96 -2.07 33.09 3.41
N SER A 97 -1.00 32.97 4.20
CA SER A 97 -0.19 31.74 4.27
C SER A 97 -0.72 30.73 5.29
N THR A 98 -1.78 31.05 6.05
CA THR A 98 -2.26 30.25 7.18
C THR A 98 -3.59 29.58 6.85
N ALA A 99 -3.72 28.29 7.16
CA ALA A 99 -4.97 27.57 6.93
C ALA A 99 -6.19 28.25 7.60
N GLY A 100 -7.25 28.46 6.83
CA GLY A 100 -8.53 29.00 7.25
C GLY A 100 -8.60 30.53 7.36
N ASP A 101 -7.56 31.26 6.93
CA ASP A 101 -7.52 32.73 6.95
C ASP A 101 -8.32 33.40 5.81
N GLY A 102 -8.73 32.60 4.82
CA GLY A 102 -9.63 32.96 3.73
C GLY A 102 -11.00 33.51 4.14
N GLN A 103 -11.53 34.39 3.29
CA GLN A 103 -12.86 34.98 3.39
C GLN A 103 -13.88 34.19 2.55
N THR A 104 -15.12 34.68 2.47
CA THR A 104 -16.12 34.09 1.55
C THR A 104 -15.67 34.28 0.11
N LEU A 105 -15.66 33.19 -0.68
CA LEU A 105 -15.38 33.22 -2.12
C LEU A 105 -16.26 34.26 -2.82
N ALA A 106 -15.65 35.16 -3.59
CA ALA A 106 -16.37 36.21 -4.28
C ALA A 106 -15.79 36.47 -5.67
N LEU A 107 -16.64 36.37 -6.70
CA LEU A 107 -16.24 36.66 -8.08
C LEU A 107 -17.15 37.74 -8.66
N ASN A 108 -16.56 38.88 -9.03
CA ASN A 108 -17.25 40.01 -9.64
C ASN A 108 -18.49 40.44 -8.85
N GLY A 109 -18.35 40.54 -7.52
CA GLY A 109 -19.39 40.93 -6.56
C GLY A 109 -20.39 39.83 -6.20
N LYS A 110 -20.33 38.64 -6.81
CA LYS A 110 -21.18 37.49 -6.47
C LYS A 110 -20.46 36.58 -5.49
N THR A 111 -21.09 36.29 -4.36
CA THR A 111 -20.54 35.41 -3.34
C THR A 111 -20.93 33.95 -3.55
N TYR A 112 -20.07 33.04 -3.12
CA TYR A 112 -20.25 31.59 -3.23
C TYR A 112 -20.01 30.91 -1.89
N THR A 113 -20.83 29.91 -1.58
CA THR A 113 -20.72 29.12 -0.35
C THR A 113 -19.93 27.82 -0.55
N THR A 114 -19.64 27.46 -1.80
CA THR A 114 -18.88 26.24 -2.13
C THR A 114 -17.85 26.53 -3.21
N GLY A 115 -16.70 25.86 -3.12
CA GLY A 115 -15.62 26.01 -4.09
C GLY A 115 -14.25 25.82 -3.46
N PHE A 116 -13.23 26.28 -4.17
CA PHE A 116 -11.84 26.30 -3.72
C PHE A 116 -11.21 27.67 -3.99
N GLY A 117 -10.61 28.27 -2.97
CA GLY A 117 -9.70 29.40 -3.12
C GLY A 117 -8.27 28.89 -3.30
N THR A 118 -7.60 29.36 -4.34
CA THR A 118 -6.24 28.94 -4.71
C THR A 118 -5.35 30.13 -5.02
N HIS A 119 -4.06 29.89 -5.17
CA HIS A 119 -3.10 30.87 -5.61
C HIS A 119 -2.18 30.28 -6.69
N ALA A 120 -2.02 30.97 -7.83
CA ALA A 120 -1.17 30.47 -8.89
C ALA A 120 0.31 30.34 -8.45
N ASN A 121 1.09 29.38 -8.94
CA ASN A 121 0.67 28.22 -9.72
C ASN A 121 0.02 27.18 -8.81
N SER A 122 -1.19 26.73 -9.14
CA SER A 122 -1.94 25.74 -8.35
C SER A 122 -2.37 24.54 -9.17
N SER A 123 -2.51 23.40 -8.51
CA SER A 123 -3.16 22.23 -9.10
C SER A 123 -3.91 21.40 -8.07
N MET A 124 -5.05 20.82 -8.48
CA MET A 124 -5.81 19.85 -7.71
C MET A 124 -6.19 18.68 -8.62
N THR A 125 -5.91 17.45 -8.17
CA THR A 125 -6.21 16.22 -8.92
C THR A 125 -7.25 15.40 -8.16
N PHE A 126 -8.22 14.85 -8.87
CA PHE A 126 -9.33 14.08 -8.33
C PHE A 126 -9.53 12.79 -9.13
N SER A 127 -9.82 11.67 -8.45
CA SER A 127 -10.16 10.41 -9.12
C SER A 127 -11.67 10.31 -9.34
N THR A 128 -12.13 10.58 -10.56
CA THR A 128 -13.54 10.46 -10.97
C THR A 128 -13.94 9.02 -11.24
N GLY A 129 -12.97 8.14 -11.50
CA GLY A 129 -13.18 6.70 -11.70
C GLY A 129 -14.13 6.34 -12.85
N GLY A 130 -14.27 7.24 -13.83
CA GLY A 130 -15.17 7.06 -14.98
C GLY A 130 -16.65 7.27 -14.65
N LYS A 131 -16.98 7.78 -13.45
CA LYS A 131 -18.35 7.74 -12.90
C LYS A 131 -19.20 8.97 -13.18
N CYS A 132 -18.63 10.07 -13.66
CA CYS A 132 -19.34 11.34 -13.87
C CYS A 132 -19.27 11.76 -15.32
N ALA A 133 -20.29 12.48 -15.80
CA ALA A 133 -20.38 12.88 -17.19
C ALA A 133 -19.83 14.29 -17.45
N THR A 134 -20.01 15.21 -16.50
CA THR A 134 -19.71 16.64 -16.70
C THR A 134 -19.07 17.25 -15.47
N PHE A 135 -18.14 18.18 -15.67
CA PHE A 135 -17.61 19.06 -14.63
C PHE A 135 -17.99 20.51 -14.95
N THR A 136 -18.48 21.25 -13.94
CA THR A 136 -18.74 22.70 -14.03
C THR A 136 -18.11 23.46 -12.88
N SER A 137 -17.83 24.75 -13.10
CA SER A 137 -17.38 25.71 -12.09
C SER A 137 -17.54 27.13 -12.63
N ASP A 138 -17.88 28.09 -11.79
CA ASP A 138 -17.59 29.50 -12.05
C ASP A 138 -16.12 29.76 -11.68
N ILE A 139 -15.41 30.57 -12.48
CA ILE A 139 -13.98 30.83 -12.33
C ILE A 139 -13.67 32.33 -12.46
N GLY A 140 -12.67 32.78 -11.72
CA GLY A 140 -12.15 34.15 -11.75
C GLY A 140 -11.15 34.39 -10.63
N LEU A 141 -10.53 35.58 -10.62
CA LEU A 141 -9.76 36.01 -9.46
C LEU A 141 -10.74 36.43 -8.36
N ASP A 142 -10.41 36.14 -7.11
CA ASP A 142 -11.24 36.51 -5.96
C ASP A 142 -11.29 38.04 -5.80
N ASP A 143 -12.45 38.58 -5.44
CA ASP A 143 -12.65 40.03 -5.30
C ASP A 143 -11.70 40.67 -4.26
N GLU A 144 -11.10 39.88 -3.34
CA GLU A 144 -10.17 40.38 -2.33
C GLU A 144 -8.89 41.00 -2.90
N VAL A 145 -8.48 40.62 -4.12
CA VAL A 145 -7.30 41.21 -4.78
C VAL A 145 -7.62 42.45 -5.63
N GLY A 146 -8.89 42.82 -5.75
CA GLY A 146 -9.34 43.97 -6.53
C GLY A 146 -8.99 43.83 -8.01
N SER A 147 -8.29 44.81 -8.59
CA SER A 147 -7.90 44.79 -10.00
C SER A 147 -6.50 44.19 -10.27
N GLN A 148 -5.92 43.50 -9.29
CA GLN A 148 -4.58 42.91 -9.37
C GLN A 148 -4.64 41.44 -9.80
N GLY A 149 -3.47 40.85 -10.06
CA GLY A 149 -3.32 39.45 -10.43
C GLY A 149 -3.68 39.14 -11.87
N SER A 150 -3.11 38.06 -12.38
CA SER A 150 -3.34 37.59 -13.74
C SER A 150 -3.13 36.06 -13.82
N VAL A 151 -4.19 35.32 -14.19
CA VAL A 151 -4.17 33.86 -14.16
C VAL A 151 -4.75 33.22 -15.41
N VAL A 152 -4.41 31.96 -15.66
CA VAL A 152 -5.10 31.09 -16.62
C VAL A 152 -5.64 29.86 -15.91
N PHE A 153 -6.94 29.64 -16.00
CA PHE A 153 -7.61 28.43 -15.54
C PHE A 153 -7.58 27.36 -16.62
N GLN A 154 -7.19 26.15 -16.25
CA GLN A 154 -7.18 25.01 -17.14
C GLN A 154 -7.82 23.79 -16.47
N VAL A 155 -8.55 23.01 -17.26
CA VAL A 155 -9.11 21.73 -16.84
C VAL A 155 -8.55 20.62 -17.71
N TYR A 156 -8.02 19.59 -17.08
CA TYR A 156 -7.52 18.39 -17.73
C TYR A 156 -8.32 17.17 -17.27
N ALA A 157 -8.51 16.18 -18.14
CA ALA A 157 -9.00 14.87 -17.76
C ALA A 157 -8.17 13.77 -18.44
N ASP A 158 -7.70 12.79 -17.65
CA ASP A 158 -6.74 11.76 -18.07
C ASP A 158 -5.55 12.33 -18.86
N GLY A 159 -5.02 13.47 -18.40
CA GLY A 159 -3.91 14.18 -19.04
C GLY A 159 -4.26 15.02 -20.28
N ALA A 160 -5.49 14.96 -20.81
CA ALA A 160 -5.92 15.78 -21.94
C ALA A 160 -6.52 17.12 -21.47
N LYS A 161 -6.08 18.25 -22.04
CA LYS A 161 -6.66 19.58 -21.74
C LYS A 161 -8.04 19.71 -22.39
N LEU A 162 -9.06 19.92 -21.56
CA LEU A 162 -10.45 20.09 -21.98
C LEU A 162 -10.92 21.53 -21.99
N TYR A 163 -10.31 22.39 -21.16
CA TYR A 163 -10.65 23.81 -21.06
C TYR A 163 -9.41 24.66 -20.79
N ASP A 164 -9.43 25.88 -21.31
CA ASP A 164 -8.46 26.93 -21.08
C ASP A 164 -9.21 28.27 -21.10
N SER A 165 -9.09 29.07 -20.03
CA SER A 165 -9.80 30.34 -19.95
C SER A 165 -9.19 31.43 -20.83
N GLY A 166 -7.94 31.26 -21.27
CA GLY A 166 -7.05 32.39 -21.55
C GLY A 166 -6.77 33.22 -20.30
N THR A 167 -5.98 34.29 -20.44
CA THR A 167 -5.68 35.19 -19.33
C THR A 167 -6.97 35.82 -18.76
N MET A 168 -7.10 35.75 -17.45
CA MET A 168 -8.10 36.44 -16.65
C MET A 168 -7.37 37.34 -15.65
N THR A 169 -7.95 38.48 -15.35
CA THR A 169 -7.45 39.52 -14.42
C THR A 169 -8.51 39.82 -13.38
N GLY A 170 -8.17 40.53 -12.30
CA GLY A 170 -9.17 40.99 -11.32
C GLY A 170 -10.31 41.85 -11.88
N SER A 171 -10.16 42.38 -13.11
CA SER A 171 -11.21 43.11 -13.84
C SER A 171 -12.00 42.26 -14.84
N SER A 172 -11.65 40.99 -15.00
CA SER A 172 -12.33 40.08 -15.92
C SER A 172 -13.69 39.67 -15.37
N ALA A 173 -14.70 39.61 -16.25
CA ALA A 173 -15.97 39.00 -15.89
C ALA A 173 -15.77 37.51 -15.51
N THR A 174 -16.53 37.04 -14.53
CA THR A 174 -16.61 35.61 -14.18
C THR A 174 -16.90 34.77 -15.43
N LYS A 175 -16.12 33.71 -15.64
CA LYS A 175 -16.38 32.72 -16.69
C LYS A 175 -16.94 31.45 -16.07
N SER A 176 -17.71 30.69 -16.84
CA SER A 176 -18.22 29.39 -16.40
C SER A 176 -17.58 28.27 -17.24
N VAL A 177 -17.04 27.27 -16.55
CA VAL A 177 -16.54 26.03 -17.11
C VAL A 177 -17.69 25.04 -17.25
N ASN A 178 -17.75 24.36 -18.39
CA ASN A 178 -18.63 23.22 -18.62
C ASN A 178 -17.92 22.24 -19.57
N VAL A 179 -17.42 21.14 -19.05
CA VAL A 179 -16.63 20.15 -19.83
C VAL A 179 -17.15 18.74 -19.64
N ASN A 180 -17.12 17.96 -20.72
CA ASN A 180 -17.45 16.54 -20.71
C ASN A 180 -16.26 15.72 -20.18
N ILE A 181 -16.51 14.95 -19.13
CA ILE A 181 -15.55 14.04 -18.47
C ILE A 181 -16.04 12.59 -18.46
N SER A 182 -17.02 12.26 -19.31
CA SER A 182 -17.61 10.92 -19.40
C SER A 182 -16.53 9.87 -19.65
N GLY A 183 -16.50 8.84 -18.80
CA GLY A 183 -15.53 7.75 -18.89
C GLY A 183 -14.09 8.12 -18.50
N LYS A 184 -13.84 9.35 -18.02
CA LYS A 184 -12.52 9.80 -17.58
C LYS A 184 -12.24 9.37 -16.15
N GLN A 185 -11.02 8.91 -15.89
CA GLN A 185 -10.60 8.34 -14.61
C GLN A 185 -10.09 9.40 -13.64
N GLU A 186 -9.53 10.47 -14.17
CA GLU A 186 -8.92 11.58 -13.44
C GLU A 186 -9.44 12.92 -13.97
N LEU A 187 -9.69 13.85 -13.04
CA LEU A 187 -9.92 15.27 -13.30
C LEU A 187 -8.84 16.09 -12.61
N LYS A 188 -8.20 17.01 -13.33
CA LYS A 188 -7.19 17.92 -12.79
C LYS A 188 -7.54 19.37 -13.10
N LEU A 189 -7.64 20.17 -12.05
CA LEU A 189 -7.87 21.62 -12.09
C LEU A 189 -6.53 22.33 -11.90
N VAL A 190 -6.21 23.30 -12.76
CA VAL A 190 -4.92 24.00 -12.76
C VAL A 190 -5.13 25.50 -12.90
N VAL A 191 -4.39 26.28 -12.12
CA VAL A 191 -4.28 27.74 -12.29
C VAL A 191 -2.81 28.06 -12.55
N THR A 192 -2.52 28.76 -13.66
CA THR A 192 -1.16 29.24 -13.97
C THR A 192 -1.07 30.76 -13.85
N ASP A 193 0.14 31.26 -13.63
CA ASP A 193 0.50 32.68 -13.44
C ASP A 193 0.45 33.58 -14.69
N ALA A 194 -0.26 33.13 -15.74
CA ALA A 194 -0.39 33.77 -17.05
C ALA A 194 0.93 34.31 -17.71
N GLY A 195 2.10 33.91 -17.22
CA GLY A 195 3.39 34.34 -17.72
C GLY A 195 3.93 35.67 -17.20
N ASP A 196 3.27 36.36 -16.26
CA ASP A 196 3.77 37.60 -15.64
C ASP A 196 4.23 37.44 -14.17
N GLY A 197 4.23 36.21 -13.67
CA GLY A 197 4.57 35.87 -12.30
C GLY A 197 3.36 35.96 -11.38
N ASN A 198 3.43 35.35 -10.21
CA ASN A 198 2.21 34.98 -9.48
C ASN A 198 1.69 36.01 -8.47
N ASN A 199 2.11 37.28 -8.53
CA ASN A 199 1.72 38.25 -7.51
C ASN A 199 0.22 38.53 -7.56
N TYR A 200 -0.47 38.42 -6.43
CA TYR A 200 -1.92 38.63 -6.27
C TYR A 200 -2.79 37.64 -7.05
N ASP A 201 -2.28 36.46 -7.41
CA ASP A 201 -2.98 35.47 -8.22
C ASP A 201 -3.98 34.61 -7.42
N HIS A 202 -4.81 35.26 -6.60
CA HIS A 202 -5.84 34.61 -5.82
C HIS A 202 -7.01 34.24 -6.74
N ALA A 203 -7.21 32.94 -6.93
CA ALA A 203 -8.04 32.38 -7.98
C ALA A 203 -9.04 31.38 -7.42
N ASP A 204 -10.31 31.55 -7.76
CA ASP A 204 -11.39 30.71 -7.26
C ASP A 204 -11.93 29.75 -8.30
N TRP A 205 -12.11 28.51 -7.86
CA TRP A 205 -13.01 27.53 -8.49
C TRP A 205 -14.33 27.52 -7.73
N ALA A 206 -15.21 28.47 -8.04
CA ALA A 206 -16.47 28.69 -7.35
C ALA A 206 -17.57 27.74 -7.85
N ASN A 207 -18.36 27.18 -6.93
CA ASN A 207 -19.43 26.21 -7.23
C ASN A 207 -18.97 25.06 -8.15
N ALA A 208 -17.80 24.50 -7.87
CA ALA A 208 -17.25 23.38 -8.61
C ALA A 208 -18.08 22.10 -8.38
N VAL A 209 -18.72 21.56 -9.43
CA VAL A 209 -19.64 20.42 -9.33
C VAL A 209 -19.34 19.36 -10.40
N LEU A 210 -19.38 18.08 -9.99
CA LEU A 210 -19.44 16.94 -10.89
C LEU A 210 -20.91 16.54 -11.10
N HIS A 211 -21.36 16.44 -12.34
CA HIS A 211 -22.75 16.13 -12.67
C HIS A 211 -22.95 14.75 -13.24
N THR A 212 -24.21 14.30 -13.14
CA THR A 212 -24.69 13.03 -13.71
C THR A 212 -23.76 11.89 -13.31
N CYS A 213 -23.37 11.90 -12.04
CA CYS A 213 -22.53 10.85 -11.53
C CYS A 213 -23.38 9.61 -11.27
N SER A 214 -22.87 8.44 -11.65
CA SER A 214 -23.32 7.16 -11.13
C SER A 214 -22.52 6.88 -9.86
N GLY A 215 -23.14 7.14 -8.73
CA GLY A 215 -22.65 6.64 -7.45
C GLY A 215 -22.55 5.13 -7.51
N THR A 216 -21.64 4.57 -6.72
CA THR A 216 -21.84 3.18 -6.34
C THR A 216 -23.12 3.18 -5.53
N THR A 217 -24.21 2.56 -5.99
CA THR A 217 -25.32 2.23 -5.12
C THR A 217 -24.71 1.44 -3.97
N ILE A 218 -24.55 2.08 -2.81
CA ILE A 218 -24.37 1.34 -1.57
C ILE A 218 -25.76 0.75 -1.34
N THR A 219 -26.08 -0.36 -2.03
CA THR A 219 -26.75 -1.42 -1.29
C THR A 219 -25.89 -1.57 -0.07
N THR A 220 -26.39 -1.14 1.09
CA THR A 220 -25.83 -1.55 2.36
C THR A 220 -25.82 -3.06 2.28
N GLN A 221 -24.66 -3.63 1.95
CA GLN A 221 -24.50 -5.06 1.85
C GLN A 221 -24.86 -5.56 3.25
N SER A 222 -26.03 -6.18 3.39
CA SER A 222 -26.47 -6.65 4.69
C SER A 222 -25.51 -7.78 5.08
N PHE A 223 -24.79 -7.58 6.18
CA PHE A 223 -23.90 -8.56 6.74
C PHE A 223 -24.65 -9.36 7.81
N GLY A 224 -24.64 -10.68 7.68
CA GLY A 224 -24.93 -11.56 8.81
C GLY A 224 -23.83 -11.46 9.86
N GLY A 225 -24.13 -11.83 11.10
CA GLY A 225 -23.11 -11.97 12.14
C GLY A 225 -22.09 -13.09 11.82
N PRO A 226 -21.05 -13.25 12.67
CA PRO A 226 -20.07 -14.31 12.47
C PRO A 226 -20.71 -15.70 12.55
N ILE A 227 -20.19 -16.64 11.77
CA ILE A 227 -20.72 -18.02 11.69
C ILE A 227 -19.70 -19.06 12.13
N THR A 228 -20.21 -20.21 12.60
CA THR A 228 -19.40 -21.41 12.87
C THR A 228 -19.86 -22.54 11.96
N ILE A 229 -18.95 -23.08 11.16
CA ILE A 229 -19.19 -24.19 10.26
C ILE A 229 -18.78 -25.50 10.95
N THR A 230 -19.76 -26.37 11.21
CA THR A 230 -19.56 -27.66 11.91
C THR A 230 -19.72 -28.88 11.00
N LYS A 231 -20.08 -28.69 9.73
CA LYS A 231 -20.23 -29.73 8.72
C LYS A 231 -19.61 -29.28 7.40
N GLY A 232 -19.14 -30.23 6.60
CA GLY A 232 -18.65 -29.96 5.26
C GLY A 232 -19.76 -29.46 4.35
N GLY A 233 -19.39 -28.79 3.27
CA GLY A 233 -20.32 -28.22 2.31
C GLY A 233 -19.85 -26.91 1.72
N THR A 234 -20.72 -26.29 0.92
CA THR A 234 -20.48 -25.00 0.27
C THR A 234 -21.28 -23.90 0.93
N TYR A 235 -20.61 -22.79 1.22
CA TYR A 235 -21.13 -21.64 1.93
C TYR A 235 -20.93 -20.37 1.10
N THR A 236 -21.98 -19.57 0.99
CA THR A 236 -21.98 -18.26 0.33
C THR A 236 -22.80 -17.29 1.18
N GLY A 237 -22.39 -16.03 1.22
CA GLY A 237 -23.03 -15.02 2.06
C GLY A 237 -22.09 -13.88 2.43
N ASN A 238 -22.65 -12.85 3.06
CA ASN A 238 -21.89 -11.71 3.56
C ASN A 238 -21.88 -11.78 5.08
N TRP A 239 -20.71 -11.85 5.70
CA TRP A 239 -20.59 -11.99 7.15
C TRP A 239 -19.65 -10.94 7.74
N GLU A 240 -20.04 -10.41 8.90
CA GLU A 240 -19.27 -9.44 9.64
C GLU A 240 -19.04 -9.88 11.08
N SER A 241 -17.82 -9.65 11.58
CA SER A 241 -17.51 -9.69 13.00
C SER A 241 -16.99 -8.33 13.48
N THR A 242 -17.75 -7.69 14.36
CA THR A 242 -17.34 -6.45 15.02
C THR A 242 -16.52 -6.69 16.29
N ASP A 243 -16.43 -7.94 16.78
CA ASP A 243 -15.58 -8.31 17.90
C ASP A 243 -14.20 -8.73 17.38
N PRO A 244 -13.11 -8.03 17.77
CA PRO A 244 -11.77 -8.36 17.30
C PRO A 244 -11.26 -9.73 17.79
N ASN A 245 -11.93 -10.40 18.73
CA ASN A 245 -11.59 -11.73 19.23
C ASN A 245 -12.38 -12.86 18.54
N VAL A 246 -13.40 -12.53 17.76
CA VAL A 246 -14.27 -13.51 17.10
C VAL A 246 -13.99 -13.48 15.60
N PRO A 247 -13.53 -14.61 15.01
CA PRO A 247 -13.39 -14.70 13.56
C PRO A 247 -14.73 -14.52 12.84
N VAL A 248 -14.72 -13.99 11.62
CA VAL A 248 -15.95 -13.88 10.80
C VAL A 248 -16.52 -15.27 10.50
N ILE A 249 -15.64 -16.22 10.14
CA ILE A 249 -16.00 -17.62 9.95
C ILE A 249 -15.05 -18.50 10.77
N THR A 250 -15.62 -19.32 11.64
CA THR A 250 -14.89 -20.37 12.38
C THR A 250 -15.18 -21.74 11.80
N ILE A 251 -14.15 -22.48 11.41
CA ILE A 251 -14.26 -23.86 10.91
C ILE A 251 -14.03 -24.85 12.07
N LYS A 252 -15.05 -25.63 12.41
CA LYS A 252 -15.03 -26.69 13.44
C LYS A 252 -15.38 -28.05 12.84
N THR A 253 -14.80 -28.37 11.70
CA THR A 253 -14.90 -29.68 11.06
C THR A 253 -13.65 -29.96 10.23
N SER A 254 -13.33 -31.25 10.04
CA SER A 254 -12.30 -31.72 9.13
C SER A 254 -12.85 -32.15 7.77
N GLU A 255 -14.18 -32.17 7.63
CA GLU A 255 -14.86 -32.36 6.35
C GLU A 255 -14.52 -31.20 5.39
N PRO A 256 -14.52 -31.42 4.06
CA PRO A 256 -14.28 -30.35 3.09
C PRO A 256 -15.30 -29.22 3.20
N VAL A 257 -14.81 -27.99 3.38
CA VAL A 257 -15.60 -26.76 3.40
C VAL A 257 -15.18 -25.87 2.24
N ILE A 258 -16.15 -25.37 1.48
CA ILE A 258 -15.95 -24.38 0.42
C ILE A 258 -16.67 -23.10 0.83
N ILE A 259 -15.94 -22.00 0.96
CA ILE A 259 -16.52 -20.66 1.13
C ILE A 259 -16.28 -19.91 -0.17
N GLN A 260 -17.36 -19.51 -0.84
CA GLN A 260 -17.25 -18.89 -2.14
C GLN A 260 -18.25 -17.78 -2.41
N ASN A 261 -17.85 -16.85 -3.29
CA ASN A 261 -18.67 -15.70 -3.72
C ASN A 261 -19.19 -14.88 -2.53
N SER A 262 -18.37 -14.74 -1.49
CA SER A 262 -18.73 -14.10 -0.23
C SER A 262 -17.99 -12.78 0.00
N THR A 263 -18.62 -11.86 0.72
CA THR A 263 -17.91 -10.73 1.34
C THR A 263 -17.72 -10.96 2.83
N LEU A 264 -16.48 -10.89 3.30
CA LEU A 264 -16.10 -11.04 4.71
C LEU A 264 -15.56 -9.71 5.23
N ARG A 265 -16.08 -9.24 6.36
CA ARG A 265 -15.60 -8.01 7.00
C ARG A 265 -15.37 -8.25 8.49
N GLY A 266 -14.22 -7.91 9.05
CA GLY A 266 -13.98 -8.26 10.44
C GLY A 266 -12.87 -7.50 11.13
N ARG A 267 -13.02 -7.30 12.45
CA ARG A 267 -11.96 -6.76 13.32
C ARG A 267 -10.93 -7.81 13.78
N GLY A 268 -11.29 -9.08 13.67
CA GLY A 268 -10.45 -10.24 13.93
C GLY A 268 -10.12 -11.00 12.63
N ASN A 269 -9.72 -12.27 12.75
CA ASN A 269 -9.48 -13.12 11.57
C ASN A 269 -10.75 -13.23 10.71
N LEU A 270 -10.65 -13.20 9.39
CA LEU A 270 -11.82 -13.42 8.54
C LEU A 270 -12.19 -14.90 8.52
N VAL A 271 -11.23 -15.78 8.29
CA VAL A 271 -11.44 -17.24 8.39
C VAL A 271 -10.43 -17.84 9.35
N ALA A 272 -10.90 -18.63 10.31
CA ALA A 272 -10.05 -19.37 11.24
C ALA A 272 -10.46 -20.85 11.30
N GLY A 273 -9.49 -21.75 11.34
CA GLY A 273 -9.75 -23.19 11.42
C GLY A 273 -8.59 -23.98 11.98
N PHE A 274 -8.91 -25.11 12.60
CA PHE A 274 -7.95 -26.08 13.13
C PHE A 274 -8.33 -27.47 12.62
N ARG A 275 -7.36 -28.26 12.11
CA ARG A 275 -7.61 -29.59 11.53
C ARG A 275 -8.68 -29.60 10.45
N ASN A 276 -8.50 -28.74 9.45
CA ASN A 276 -9.54 -28.38 8.47
C ASN A 276 -9.16 -28.73 7.02
N ARG A 277 -10.18 -28.77 6.16
CA ARG A 277 -10.06 -28.81 4.70
C ARG A 277 -10.86 -27.65 4.14
N VAL A 278 -10.19 -26.60 3.66
CA VAL A 278 -10.86 -25.35 3.30
C VAL A 278 -10.51 -24.93 1.88
N THR A 279 -11.54 -24.59 1.11
CA THR A 279 -11.44 -23.85 -0.14
C THR A 279 -12.05 -22.46 0.06
N LEU A 280 -11.25 -21.41 -0.15
CA LEU A 280 -11.72 -20.02 -0.23
C LEU A 280 -11.64 -19.60 -1.71
N ARG A 281 -12.79 -19.34 -2.34
CA ARG A 281 -12.85 -19.01 -3.78
C ARG A 281 -13.68 -17.76 -4.06
N ASN A 282 -13.19 -16.84 -4.88
CA ASN A 282 -13.99 -15.68 -5.33
C ASN A 282 -14.55 -14.82 -4.18
N ASN A 283 -13.85 -14.74 -3.05
CA ASN A 283 -14.31 -13.96 -1.90
C ASN A 283 -13.66 -12.58 -1.87
N LYS A 284 -14.32 -11.63 -1.24
CA LYS A 284 -13.77 -10.30 -0.89
C LYS A 284 -13.63 -10.20 0.62
N GLY A 285 -12.42 -9.98 1.11
CA GLY A 285 -12.11 -9.90 2.54
C GLY A 285 -11.59 -8.51 2.93
N TYR A 286 -12.17 -7.91 3.96
CA TYR A 286 -11.78 -6.60 4.49
C TYR A 286 -11.51 -6.70 5.99
N VAL A 287 -10.25 -6.52 6.40
CA VAL A 287 -9.92 -6.48 7.84
C VAL A 287 -9.96 -5.05 8.33
N LEU A 288 -10.73 -4.84 9.40
CA LEU A 288 -10.89 -3.56 10.06
C LEU A 288 -9.88 -3.43 11.20
N ASN A 289 -9.55 -2.19 11.54
CA ASN A 289 -8.78 -1.90 12.74
C ASN A 289 -9.48 -2.55 13.96
N PRO A 290 -8.77 -3.29 14.82
CA PRO A 290 -9.40 -3.97 15.94
C PRO A 290 -10.02 -3.03 16.98
N ASN A 291 -9.67 -1.74 16.97
CA ASN A 291 -10.07 -0.73 17.97
C ASN A 291 -9.82 -1.20 19.41
N VAL A 292 -8.70 -1.89 19.61
CA VAL A 292 -8.21 -2.29 20.94
C VAL A 292 -6.73 -1.94 21.00
N TYR A 293 -6.34 -1.13 21.98
CA TYR A 293 -4.95 -0.68 22.13
C TYR A 293 -3.98 -1.86 22.16
N GLY A 294 -2.92 -1.79 21.36
CA GLY A 294 -1.88 -2.83 21.26
C GLY A 294 -2.30 -4.06 20.46
N LYS A 295 -3.57 -4.18 20.06
CA LYS A 295 -4.04 -5.33 19.30
C LYS A 295 -3.66 -5.22 17.83
N ILE A 296 -3.21 -6.33 17.27
CA ILE A 296 -2.86 -6.48 15.86
C ILE A 296 -4.11 -6.74 15.03
N PHE A 297 -4.03 -6.45 13.74
CA PHE A 297 -5.09 -6.77 12.79
C PHE A 297 -5.23 -8.28 12.61
N GLY A 298 -6.47 -8.71 12.37
CA GLY A 298 -6.77 -10.09 12.03
C GLY A 298 -6.19 -10.54 10.69
N ARG A 299 -6.20 -11.85 10.48
CA ARG A 299 -5.73 -12.52 9.27
C ARG A 299 -6.82 -12.67 8.21
N PHE A 300 -6.46 -12.72 6.92
CA PHE A 300 -7.39 -13.23 5.90
C PHE A 300 -7.81 -14.67 6.23
N ALA A 301 -6.81 -15.52 6.45
CA ALA A 301 -6.99 -16.91 6.81
C ALA A 301 -5.95 -17.31 7.88
N ASN A 302 -6.42 -17.84 9.00
CA ASN A 302 -5.60 -18.46 10.04
C ASN A 302 -5.93 -19.95 10.11
N LEU A 303 -5.20 -20.78 9.37
CA LEU A 303 -5.50 -22.19 9.21
C LEU A 303 -4.36 -23.03 9.80
N GLU A 304 -4.68 -23.83 10.80
CA GLU A 304 -3.69 -24.60 11.54
C GLU A 304 -3.98 -26.10 11.46
N GLU A 305 -2.92 -26.91 11.42
CA GLU A 305 -2.99 -28.37 11.33
C GLU A 305 -3.86 -28.86 10.16
N ALA A 306 -3.85 -28.11 9.06
CA ALA A 306 -4.77 -28.34 7.94
C ALA A 306 -4.42 -29.60 7.14
N TYR A 307 -5.41 -30.14 6.44
CA TYR A 307 -5.26 -31.31 5.57
C TYR A 307 -5.27 -30.94 4.09
N ASN A 308 -6.09 -29.97 3.67
CA ASN A 308 -6.14 -29.55 2.26
C ASN A 308 -6.59 -28.10 2.17
N ILE A 309 -5.79 -27.23 1.55
CA ILE A 309 -6.06 -25.80 1.46
C ILE A 309 -6.05 -25.35 0.01
N THR A 310 -7.13 -24.68 -0.40
CA THR A 310 -7.19 -23.93 -1.65
C THR A 310 -7.67 -22.52 -1.37
N ILE A 311 -6.91 -21.51 -1.75
CA ILE A 311 -7.28 -20.10 -1.61
C ILE A 311 -7.06 -19.49 -2.99
N GLU A 312 -8.13 -19.29 -3.75
CA GLU A 312 -8.03 -18.86 -5.13
C GLU A 312 -9.01 -17.76 -5.55
N ASN A 313 -8.55 -16.88 -6.44
CA ASN A 313 -9.38 -15.81 -7.01
C ASN A 313 -10.01 -14.91 -5.92
N ASN A 314 -9.36 -14.69 -4.79
CA ASN A 314 -9.91 -13.84 -3.73
C ASN A 314 -9.34 -12.42 -3.82
N TYR A 315 -10.07 -11.46 -3.27
CA TYR A 315 -9.59 -10.13 -2.95
C TYR A 315 -9.45 -10.02 -1.44
N PHE A 316 -8.32 -9.51 -0.97
CA PHE A 316 -8.05 -9.24 0.44
C PHE A 316 -7.47 -7.84 0.58
N GLU A 317 -8.05 -7.05 1.49
CA GLU A 317 -7.59 -5.72 1.80
C GLU A 317 -7.42 -5.53 3.30
N HIS A 318 -6.21 -5.09 3.64
CA HIS A 318 -5.79 -4.69 4.97
C HIS A 318 -5.74 -5.83 6.00
N GLY A 319 -5.00 -5.62 7.07
CA GLY A 319 -4.72 -6.62 8.10
C GLY A 319 -3.59 -7.58 7.76
N THR A 320 -3.50 -8.70 8.47
CA THR A 320 -2.41 -9.67 8.30
C THR A 320 -2.82 -10.73 7.27
N GLY A 321 -1.91 -11.25 6.45
CA GLY A 321 -2.28 -12.05 5.27
C GLY A 321 -2.77 -13.48 5.58
N ILE A 322 -2.31 -14.43 4.79
CA ILE A 322 -2.62 -15.86 4.92
C ILE A 322 -1.57 -16.50 5.84
N TYR A 323 -2.02 -17.20 6.87
CA TYR A 323 -1.17 -17.95 7.78
C TYR A 323 -1.55 -19.42 7.80
N LEU A 324 -0.59 -20.27 7.49
CA LEU A 324 -0.71 -21.71 7.59
C LEU A 324 0.34 -22.23 8.58
N ARG A 325 -0.09 -22.98 9.60
CA ARG A 325 0.83 -23.63 10.55
C ARG A 325 0.58 -25.12 10.65
N ALA A 326 1.62 -25.92 10.44
CA ALA A 326 1.56 -27.39 10.41
C ALA A 326 0.53 -27.94 9.40
N PHE A 327 0.93 -28.93 8.60
CA PHE A 327 0.08 -29.49 7.57
C PHE A 327 0.20 -31.00 7.56
N TYR A 328 -0.94 -31.68 7.51
CA TYR A 328 -1.06 -33.13 7.66
C TYR A 328 -1.85 -33.78 6.53
N GLY A 329 -1.92 -33.11 5.37
CA GLY A 329 -2.59 -33.64 4.19
C GLY A 329 -1.93 -34.91 3.65
N ASP A 330 -2.77 -35.77 3.10
CA ASP A 330 -2.40 -37.02 2.44
C ASP A 330 -2.24 -36.78 0.92
N PRO A 331 -1.01 -36.70 0.41
CA PRO A 331 -0.78 -36.39 -1.00
C PRO A 331 -1.30 -37.48 -1.94
N SER A 332 -1.49 -38.73 -1.48
CA SER A 332 -2.11 -39.80 -2.29
C SER A 332 -3.57 -39.52 -2.63
N LYS A 333 -4.22 -38.64 -1.85
CA LYS A 333 -5.58 -38.15 -2.08
C LYS A 333 -5.63 -36.82 -2.85
N GLY A 334 -4.49 -36.35 -3.34
CA GLY A 334 -4.37 -35.05 -4.01
C GLY A 334 -4.40 -33.84 -3.06
N GLU A 335 -4.35 -34.09 -1.74
CA GLU A 335 -4.31 -33.05 -0.73
C GLU A 335 -3.00 -32.25 -0.83
N GLY A 336 -3.08 -30.94 -0.57
CA GLY A 336 -1.97 -30.02 -0.70
C GLY A 336 -2.36 -28.58 -0.37
N ILE A 337 -1.52 -27.64 -0.78
CA ILE A 337 -1.73 -26.21 -0.54
C ILE A 337 -1.69 -25.47 -1.86
N ARG A 338 -2.76 -24.74 -2.18
CA ARG A 338 -2.89 -23.97 -3.41
C ARG A 338 -3.30 -22.54 -3.05
N ILE A 339 -2.44 -21.57 -3.28
CA ILE A 339 -2.74 -20.14 -3.07
C ILE A 339 -2.55 -19.44 -4.41
N ARG A 340 -3.65 -19.18 -5.12
CA ARG A 340 -3.57 -18.80 -6.54
C ARG A 340 -4.42 -17.61 -6.93
N ASN A 341 -3.94 -16.81 -7.86
CA ASN A 341 -4.76 -15.79 -8.53
C ASN A 341 -5.44 -14.81 -7.54
N ASN A 342 -4.87 -14.58 -6.36
CA ASN A 342 -5.47 -13.70 -5.38
C ASN A 342 -4.93 -12.28 -5.53
N GLN A 343 -5.75 -11.28 -5.20
CA GLN A 343 -5.34 -9.90 -5.01
C GLN A 343 -5.22 -9.63 -3.50
N LEU A 344 -4.02 -9.31 -3.03
CA LEU A 344 -3.77 -8.92 -1.65
C LEU A 344 -3.31 -7.48 -1.62
N ARG A 345 -3.92 -6.68 -0.75
CA ARG A 345 -3.66 -5.24 -0.63
C ARG A 345 -3.31 -4.88 0.80
N ASN A 346 -2.23 -4.11 0.94
CA ASN A 346 -1.86 -3.41 2.19
C ASN A 346 -1.79 -4.33 3.41
N ILE A 347 -0.92 -5.34 3.34
CA ILE A 347 -0.63 -6.20 4.47
C ILE A 347 -0.05 -5.36 5.60
N ASP A 348 -0.64 -5.45 6.78
CA ASP A 348 -0.36 -4.52 7.87
C ASP A 348 -0.14 -5.24 9.21
N GLY A 349 1.10 -5.14 9.69
CA GLY A 349 1.51 -5.60 11.01
C GLY A 349 1.41 -4.56 12.12
N ARG A 350 0.93 -3.33 11.87
CA ARG A 350 0.82 -2.29 12.90
C ARG A 350 -0.19 -2.67 13.98
N GLN A 351 0.08 -2.22 15.21
CA GLN A 351 -0.85 -2.34 16.33
C GLN A 351 -1.80 -1.14 16.40
N SER A 352 -3.05 -1.40 16.79
CA SER A 352 -4.07 -0.37 16.98
C SER A 352 -3.79 0.51 18.20
N ASN A 353 -4.21 1.77 18.14
CA ASN A 353 -4.24 2.68 19.29
C ASN A 353 -5.58 2.61 20.08
N GLY A 354 -6.52 1.76 19.68
CA GLY A 354 -7.86 1.68 20.31
C GLY A 354 -8.90 2.65 19.73
N ALA A 355 -8.50 3.59 18.88
CA ALA A 355 -9.36 4.67 18.36
C ALA A 355 -9.31 4.76 16.82
N GLY A 356 -9.18 3.63 16.14
CA GLY A 356 -9.13 3.56 14.67
C GLY A 356 -7.77 3.89 14.03
N GLY A 357 -6.79 4.31 14.82
CA GLY A 357 -5.42 4.59 14.39
C GLY A 357 -4.41 3.55 14.85
N TYR A 358 -3.12 3.92 14.83
CA TYR A 358 -1.99 3.06 15.18
C TYR A 358 -1.19 3.64 16.34
N ASN A 359 -0.59 2.79 17.18
CA ASN A 359 0.20 3.21 18.36
C ASN A 359 1.71 3.29 18.09
N GLY A 360 2.15 3.11 16.85
CA GLY A 360 3.57 3.09 16.45
C GLY A 360 4.29 1.76 16.66
N GLN A 361 3.67 0.79 17.33
CA GLN A 361 4.20 -0.57 17.48
C GLN A 361 3.74 -1.48 16.33
N ARG A 362 4.47 -2.59 16.14
CA ARG A 362 4.20 -3.59 15.09
C ARG A 362 4.31 -5.01 15.61
N THR A 363 3.81 -5.94 14.81
CA THR A 363 4.20 -7.34 14.81
C THR A 363 4.74 -7.73 13.42
N ILE A 364 5.20 -8.96 13.33
CA ILE A 364 5.56 -9.61 12.08
C ILE A 364 4.26 -9.96 11.32
N ALA A 365 4.20 -9.54 10.07
CA ALA A 365 3.09 -9.82 9.17
C ALA A 365 3.63 -10.13 7.78
N GLN A 366 2.95 -11.05 7.10
CA GLN A 366 3.25 -11.44 5.73
C GLN A 366 1.95 -11.58 4.95
N ALA A 367 2.05 -11.43 3.62
CA ALA A 367 0.93 -11.73 2.72
C ALA A 367 0.65 -13.24 2.72
N VAL A 368 1.72 -14.06 2.74
CA VAL A 368 1.68 -15.50 2.96
C VAL A 368 2.79 -15.90 3.93
N LEU A 369 2.42 -16.47 5.07
CA LEU A 369 3.35 -17.09 6.01
C LEU A 369 3.05 -18.57 6.13
N PHE A 370 4.02 -19.38 5.76
CA PHE A 370 4.07 -20.78 6.18
C PHE A 370 4.88 -20.88 7.46
N ASN A 371 4.32 -21.55 8.47
CA ASN A 371 5.00 -21.83 9.71
C ASN A 371 5.07 -23.34 9.92
N THR A 372 6.26 -23.91 9.77
CA THR A 372 6.47 -25.35 10.00
C THR A 372 5.57 -26.20 9.09
N ILE A 373 5.50 -25.85 7.80
CA ILE A 373 4.85 -26.65 6.76
C ILE A 373 5.91 -27.58 6.17
N GLN A 374 6.02 -28.80 6.70
CA GLN A 374 7.20 -29.64 6.50
C GLN A 374 6.87 -30.91 5.71
N LYS A 375 7.74 -31.27 4.75
CA LYS A 375 7.62 -32.47 3.90
C LYS A 375 6.31 -32.54 3.12
N VAL A 376 5.82 -31.38 2.67
CA VAL A 376 4.50 -31.30 2.03
C VAL A 376 4.64 -31.34 0.52
N ALA A 377 3.98 -32.30 -0.12
CA ALA A 377 3.84 -32.35 -1.57
C ALA A 377 2.66 -31.47 -2.05
N ASN A 378 2.57 -31.23 -3.36
CA ASN A 378 1.45 -30.50 -3.98
C ASN A 378 1.25 -29.06 -3.45
N VAL A 379 2.36 -28.36 -3.15
CA VAL A 379 2.35 -26.95 -2.74
C VAL A 379 2.55 -26.03 -3.95
N ASP A 380 1.67 -25.05 -4.09
CA ASP A 380 1.63 -24.13 -5.23
C ASP A 380 1.14 -22.74 -4.81
N ILE A 381 2.03 -21.76 -4.84
CA ILE A 381 1.73 -20.34 -4.60
C ILE A 381 1.97 -19.59 -5.91
N SER A 382 0.91 -19.31 -6.66
CA SER A 382 1.08 -18.84 -8.04
C SER A 382 0.14 -17.71 -8.45
N TRP A 383 0.60 -16.83 -9.35
CA TRP A 383 -0.27 -15.83 -9.99
C TRP A 383 -0.98 -14.88 -9.02
N ASN A 384 -0.46 -14.71 -7.80
CA ASN A 384 -1.01 -13.75 -6.85
C ASN A 384 -0.45 -12.35 -7.14
N GLU A 385 -1.28 -11.34 -6.92
CA GLU A 385 -0.93 -9.93 -6.99
C GLU A 385 -0.94 -9.34 -5.58
N ILE A 386 0.24 -9.09 -5.04
CA ILE A 386 0.42 -8.52 -3.70
C ILE A 386 0.92 -7.09 -3.87
N ILE A 387 0.12 -6.11 -3.46
CA ILE A 387 0.48 -4.69 -3.55
C ILE A 387 0.32 -4.04 -2.18
N ASN A 388 1.43 -3.52 -1.68
CA ASN A 388 1.50 -2.75 -0.45
C ASN A 388 1.84 -1.30 -0.81
N THR A 389 1.02 -0.34 -0.38
CA THR A 389 1.32 1.08 -0.61
C THR A 389 2.08 1.69 0.59
N PRO A 390 2.99 2.65 0.34
CA PRO A 390 3.71 3.33 1.41
C PRO A 390 2.76 3.94 2.45
N GLY A 391 3.07 3.79 3.74
CA GLY A 391 2.25 4.33 4.83
C GLY A 391 0.95 3.56 5.14
N ASN A 392 0.53 2.63 4.28
CA ASN A 392 -0.69 1.81 4.47
C ASN A 392 -0.42 0.37 4.88
N SER A 393 0.84 -0.01 4.91
CA SER A 393 1.29 -1.38 5.03
C SER A 393 2.44 -1.46 6.02
N TYR A 394 2.67 -2.67 6.53
CA TYR A 394 3.79 -2.99 7.40
C TYR A 394 4.14 -4.50 7.36
N PRO A 395 4.33 -5.13 6.17
CA PRO A 395 4.74 -6.53 6.09
C PRO A 395 6.26 -6.67 6.17
N GLU A 396 6.73 -7.67 6.89
CA GLU A 396 8.16 -7.99 6.97
C GLU A 396 8.62 -8.62 5.67
N GLU A 397 8.09 -9.78 5.32
CA GLU A 397 8.17 -10.31 3.96
C GLU A 397 6.77 -10.36 3.35
N ASN A 398 6.69 -10.35 2.03
CA ASN A 398 5.44 -10.69 1.37
C ASN A 398 5.16 -12.19 1.47
N ILE A 399 6.15 -13.03 1.14
CA ILE A 399 6.05 -14.48 1.24
C ILE A 399 7.23 -15.00 2.07
N ASN A 400 6.94 -15.68 3.17
CA ASN A 400 7.96 -16.32 4.00
C ASN A 400 7.63 -17.81 4.20
N LEU A 401 8.60 -18.68 3.87
CA LEU A 401 8.51 -20.13 4.05
C LEU A 401 9.25 -20.56 5.33
N TYR A 402 8.84 -20.00 6.48
CA TYR A 402 9.49 -20.20 7.77
C TYR A 402 9.48 -21.68 8.18
N MET A 403 10.68 -22.24 8.39
CA MET A 403 10.92 -23.64 8.77
C MET A 403 10.10 -24.65 7.96
N SER A 404 9.93 -24.39 6.66
CA SER A 404 9.03 -25.15 5.79
C SER A 404 9.77 -25.86 4.66
N SER A 405 9.21 -26.98 4.22
CA SER A 405 9.80 -27.83 3.18
C SER A 405 8.77 -28.52 2.29
N GLY A 406 9.16 -28.62 1.02
CA GLY A 406 8.55 -29.57 0.09
C GLY A 406 9.16 -30.96 0.27
N THR A 407 9.02 -31.79 -0.75
CA THR A 407 9.78 -33.05 -0.86
C THR A 407 10.69 -32.98 -2.08
N ALA A 408 11.72 -33.82 -2.15
CA ALA A 408 12.60 -33.87 -3.32
C ALA A 408 11.84 -34.19 -4.63
N SER A 409 10.80 -35.03 -4.56
CA SER A 409 9.96 -35.39 -5.71
C SER A 409 8.79 -34.42 -5.96
N SER A 410 8.40 -33.62 -4.97
CA SER A 410 7.38 -32.59 -5.08
C SER A 410 7.83 -31.34 -4.31
N PRO A 411 8.74 -30.53 -4.88
CA PRO A 411 9.16 -29.27 -4.27
C PRO A 411 8.01 -28.28 -4.16
N MET A 412 8.05 -27.39 -3.15
CA MET A 412 7.11 -26.28 -3.07
C MET A 412 7.34 -25.31 -4.23
N ARG A 413 6.30 -24.96 -4.98
CA ARG A 413 6.42 -24.03 -6.11
C ARG A 413 5.85 -22.66 -5.73
N VAL A 414 6.65 -21.61 -5.92
CA VAL A 414 6.23 -20.20 -5.74
C VAL A 414 6.54 -19.47 -7.04
N HIS A 415 5.53 -19.22 -7.87
CA HIS A 415 5.80 -18.77 -9.23
C HIS A 415 4.79 -17.82 -9.84
N ASP A 416 5.23 -17.04 -10.81
CA ASP A 416 4.37 -16.14 -11.57
C ASP A 416 3.59 -15.11 -10.71
N ASN A 417 4.04 -14.83 -9.49
CA ASN A 417 3.44 -13.81 -8.62
C ASN A 417 3.98 -12.41 -8.97
N TYR A 418 3.14 -11.39 -8.80
CA TYR A 418 3.54 -9.99 -8.77
C TYR A 418 3.52 -9.50 -7.33
N ILE A 419 4.64 -8.97 -6.87
CA ILE A 419 4.80 -8.45 -5.51
C ILE A 419 5.34 -7.04 -5.62
N GLN A 420 4.57 -6.07 -5.14
CA GLN A 420 4.99 -4.68 -5.07
C GLN A 420 4.92 -4.15 -3.65
N GLY A 421 6.03 -3.57 -3.21
CA GLY A 421 6.13 -2.97 -1.90
C GLY A 421 6.30 -4.00 -0.79
N ALA A 422 6.96 -3.55 0.26
CA ALA A 422 7.02 -4.18 1.56
C ALA A 422 7.36 -3.05 2.52
N TYR A 423 6.48 -2.06 2.56
CA TYR A 423 6.75 -0.77 3.19
C TYR A 423 6.40 -0.82 4.67
N ASN A 424 7.09 -0.02 5.48
CA ASN A 424 6.65 0.33 6.82
C ASN A 424 5.79 1.61 6.79
N ALA A 425 5.42 2.09 7.98
CA ALA A 425 4.64 3.32 8.14
C ALA A 425 5.32 4.58 7.58
N ASP A 426 6.66 4.65 7.61
CA ASP A 426 7.43 5.75 7.02
C ASP A 426 8.71 5.21 6.35
N PRO A 427 8.63 4.81 5.07
CA PRO A 427 9.76 4.21 4.37
C PRO A 427 10.84 5.21 3.96
N ALA A 428 10.54 6.51 4.01
CA ALA A 428 11.50 7.54 3.63
C ALA A 428 12.55 7.79 4.72
N THR A 429 12.26 7.43 5.97
CA THR A 429 13.13 7.75 7.11
C THR A 429 13.61 6.52 7.87
N ASN A 430 12.85 5.41 7.86
CA ASN A 430 13.23 4.20 8.56
C ASN A 430 14.29 3.42 7.76
N ALA A 431 15.56 3.57 8.15
CA ALA A 431 16.70 2.94 7.48
C ALA A 431 16.96 1.48 7.86
N THR A 432 16.28 0.95 8.89
CA THR A 432 16.56 -0.39 9.43
C THR A 432 15.43 -1.38 9.18
N TYR A 433 14.41 -0.98 8.42
CA TYR A 433 13.24 -1.82 8.19
C TYR A 433 13.58 -3.05 7.32
N PRO A 434 13.24 -4.29 7.73
CA PRO A 434 13.60 -5.51 6.99
C PRO A 434 12.68 -5.85 5.80
N GLY A 435 11.67 -5.02 5.51
CA GLY A 435 10.64 -5.23 4.48
C GLY A 435 11.12 -5.81 3.15
N GLY A 436 10.69 -7.00 2.76
CA GLY A 436 11.16 -7.69 1.55
C GLY A 436 10.12 -8.48 0.74
N GLY A 437 10.58 -9.10 -0.34
CA GLY A 437 9.76 -9.88 -1.27
C GLY A 437 9.51 -11.31 -0.77
N ILE A 438 10.38 -12.24 -1.16
CA ILE A 438 10.24 -13.68 -0.85
C ILE A 438 11.47 -14.18 -0.10
N LEU A 439 11.25 -14.86 1.02
CA LEU A 439 12.29 -15.46 1.85
C LEU A 439 12.11 -16.98 1.99
N LEU A 440 13.20 -17.71 1.70
CA LEU A 440 13.33 -19.14 1.91
C LEU A 440 14.31 -19.45 3.04
N GLY A 441 14.02 -20.53 3.78
CA GLY A 441 14.97 -21.08 4.75
C GLY A 441 15.11 -20.25 6.03
N ASP A 442 14.10 -19.45 6.35
CA ASP A 442 14.04 -18.70 7.60
C ASP A 442 13.82 -19.65 8.80
N GLY A 443 14.48 -19.35 9.91
CA GLY A 443 14.50 -20.16 11.13
C GLY A 443 15.53 -21.29 11.12
N GLN A 444 15.41 -22.19 12.10
CA GLN A 444 16.34 -23.31 12.31
C GLN A 444 15.54 -24.59 12.56
N ALA A 445 15.84 -25.66 11.82
CA ALA A 445 15.29 -26.98 12.08
C ALA A 445 16.36 -27.90 12.68
N SER A 446 15.96 -29.11 13.11
CA SER A 446 16.89 -30.14 13.59
C SER A 446 17.36 -31.11 12.50
N ASP A 447 16.67 -31.13 11.36
CA ASP A 447 16.89 -32.08 10.27
C ASP A 447 16.74 -31.37 8.91
N PRO A 448 17.64 -31.61 7.93
CA PRO A 448 17.59 -30.98 6.61
C PRO A 448 16.28 -31.20 5.84
N SER A 449 15.61 -32.35 6.03
CA SER A 449 14.36 -32.66 5.34
C SER A 449 13.16 -31.83 5.82
N LEU A 450 13.34 -31.01 6.87
CA LEU A 450 12.30 -30.16 7.43
C LEU A 450 12.32 -28.74 6.86
N MET A 451 13.40 -28.32 6.18
CA MET A 451 13.52 -26.97 5.63
C MET A 451 14.25 -27.00 4.30
N GLY A 452 13.54 -26.70 3.19
CA GLY A 452 14.12 -26.87 1.87
C GLY A 452 13.15 -27.29 0.77
N HIS A 453 13.70 -27.74 -0.36
CA HIS A 453 12.93 -28.23 -1.51
C HIS A 453 11.87 -27.23 -1.98
N ALA A 454 12.26 -25.97 -2.15
CA ALA A 454 11.42 -24.94 -2.74
C ALA A 454 11.95 -24.53 -4.13
N ARG A 455 11.04 -24.12 -5.02
CA ARG A 455 11.31 -23.59 -6.36
C ARG A 455 10.58 -22.26 -6.50
N VAL A 456 11.33 -21.17 -6.53
CA VAL A 456 10.82 -19.80 -6.67
C VAL A 456 11.20 -19.27 -8.05
N TYR A 457 10.23 -19.12 -8.95
CA TYR A 457 10.54 -18.77 -10.34
C TYR A 457 9.50 -17.92 -11.05
N ASN A 458 9.92 -17.18 -12.07
CA ASN A 458 9.06 -16.32 -12.88
C ASN A 458 8.29 -15.25 -12.10
N ASN A 459 8.68 -14.93 -10.86
CA ASN A 459 8.03 -13.89 -10.08
C ASN A 459 8.57 -12.52 -10.48
N GLN A 460 7.76 -11.49 -10.25
CA GLN A 460 8.11 -10.08 -10.45
C GLN A 460 8.05 -9.39 -9.09
N ILE A 461 9.20 -8.98 -8.57
CA ILE A 461 9.34 -8.31 -7.27
C ILE A 461 9.72 -6.86 -7.52
N VAL A 462 8.88 -5.93 -7.06
CA VAL A 462 8.96 -4.52 -7.40
C VAL A 462 8.97 -3.64 -6.15
N SER A 463 9.95 -2.74 -6.04
CA SER A 463 9.96 -1.65 -5.05
C SER A 463 9.76 -2.11 -3.58
N THR A 464 10.32 -3.25 -3.17
CA THR A 464 10.31 -3.68 -1.76
C THR A 464 11.33 -2.87 -0.94
N SER A 465 11.09 -2.68 0.36
CA SER A 465 11.85 -1.70 1.16
C SER A 465 13.33 -2.04 1.37
N ASN A 466 13.68 -3.30 1.56
CA ASN A 466 15.01 -3.75 1.98
C ASN A 466 15.61 -4.74 1.00
N HIS A 467 14.89 -5.82 0.69
CA HIS A 467 15.38 -6.88 -0.18
C HIS A 467 14.34 -7.44 -1.14
N GLY A 468 14.80 -8.01 -2.25
CA GLY A 468 13.93 -8.68 -3.24
C GLY A 468 13.68 -10.15 -2.92
N LEU A 469 14.70 -11.00 -3.10
CA LEU A 469 14.62 -12.45 -2.92
C LEU A 469 15.77 -12.97 -2.05
N GLY A 470 15.50 -13.89 -1.14
CA GLY A 470 16.51 -14.39 -0.19
C GLY A 470 16.48 -15.90 0.03
N ILE A 471 17.67 -16.48 0.20
CA ILE A 471 17.87 -17.80 0.82
C ILE A 471 18.67 -17.58 2.11
N ALA A 472 18.04 -17.85 3.26
CA ALA A 472 18.65 -17.75 4.60
C ALA A 472 18.98 -19.12 5.23
N GLY A 473 18.65 -20.21 4.54
CA GLY A 473 18.73 -21.54 5.13
C GLY A 473 18.16 -22.64 4.24
N GLY A 474 18.17 -23.85 4.77
CA GLY A 474 17.54 -25.02 4.17
C GLY A 474 18.38 -25.67 3.09
N VAL A 475 17.85 -26.77 2.54
CA VAL A 475 18.53 -27.57 1.52
C VAL A 475 17.74 -27.65 0.21
N ASP A 476 18.45 -27.70 -0.91
CA ASP A 476 17.85 -27.82 -2.25
C ASP A 476 16.74 -26.77 -2.49
N ASN A 477 16.95 -25.53 -2.04
CA ASN A 477 16.13 -24.39 -2.45
C ASN A 477 16.64 -23.85 -3.78
N GLN A 478 15.74 -23.50 -4.69
CA GLN A 478 16.13 -22.88 -5.95
C GLN A 478 15.31 -21.62 -6.23
N ILE A 479 15.99 -20.52 -6.56
CA ILE A 479 15.42 -19.25 -6.98
C ILE A 479 15.94 -18.94 -8.39
N TYR A 480 15.06 -18.92 -9.39
CA TYR A 480 15.48 -18.73 -10.78
C TYR A 480 14.47 -18.05 -11.71
N ASN A 481 14.96 -17.41 -12.77
CA ASN A 481 14.13 -16.74 -13.79
C ASN A 481 13.13 -15.72 -13.19
N ASN A 482 13.49 -15.07 -12.09
CA ASN A 482 12.69 -13.99 -11.51
C ASN A 482 13.17 -12.64 -12.02
N ARG A 483 12.30 -11.64 -11.91
CA ARG A 483 12.60 -10.24 -12.20
C ARG A 483 12.48 -9.44 -10.90
N VAL A 484 13.56 -8.76 -10.49
CA VAL A 484 13.63 -7.97 -9.25
C VAL A 484 14.01 -6.53 -9.60
N ILE A 485 13.06 -5.60 -9.49
CA ILE A 485 13.21 -4.20 -9.92
C ILE A 485 12.92 -3.27 -8.74
N SER A 486 13.87 -2.42 -8.37
CA SER A 486 13.67 -1.35 -7.38
C SER A 486 14.44 -0.11 -7.80
N SER A 487 13.72 1.00 -7.98
CA SER A 487 14.27 2.33 -8.22
C SER A 487 14.88 2.96 -6.96
N GLY A 488 14.64 2.33 -5.79
CA GLY A 488 15.00 2.86 -4.49
C GLY A 488 14.23 4.12 -4.09
N ARG A 489 13.10 4.40 -4.76
CA ARG A 489 12.26 5.57 -4.53
C ARG A 489 10.82 5.19 -4.24
N LEU A 490 10.19 5.99 -3.42
CA LEU A 490 8.74 6.04 -3.27
C LEU A 490 8.10 6.60 -4.55
N PRO A 491 6.77 6.40 -4.75
CA PRO A 491 6.06 6.92 -5.91
C PRO A 491 6.16 8.45 -6.08
N ASP A 492 6.38 9.18 -4.99
CA ASP A 492 6.59 10.64 -4.98
C ASP A 492 8.05 11.06 -5.24
N GLY A 493 8.94 10.10 -5.53
CA GLY A 493 10.35 10.34 -5.85
C GLY A 493 11.29 10.36 -4.65
N ARG A 494 10.79 10.40 -3.41
CA ARG A 494 11.64 10.37 -2.22
C ARG A 494 12.40 9.04 -2.12
N PRO A 495 13.64 9.02 -1.60
CA PRO A 495 14.36 7.77 -1.35
C PRO A 495 13.62 6.84 -0.39
N ILE A 496 13.76 5.53 -0.60
CA ILE A 496 13.42 4.53 0.41
C ILE A 496 14.66 4.30 1.28
N ALA A 497 14.57 4.62 2.57
CA ALA A 497 15.72 4.63 3.49
C ALA A 497 16.32 3.24 3.74
N ALA A 498 15.47 2.21 3.83
CA ALA A 498 15.90 0.85 4.16
C ALA A 498 16.46 0.05 2.98
N GLN A 499 16.58 0.61 1.77
CA GLN A 499 17.02 -0.13 0.59
C GLN A 499 18.33 -0.85 0.89
N ASN A 500 18.38 -2.16 0.60
CA ASN A 500 19.58 -2.95 0.84
C ASN A 500 20.06 -3.66 -0.41
N VAL A 501 19.43 -4.76 -0.82
CA VAL A 501 19.97 -5.67 -1.83
C VAL A 501 18.88 -6.37 -2.65
N GLY A 502 19.09 -6.55 -3.96
CA GLY A 502 18.13 -7.27 -4.81
C GLY A 502 17.99 -8.75 -4.43
N LEU A 503 19.08 -9.50 -4.46
CA LEU A 503 19.12 -10.92 -4.11
C LEU A 503 20.11 -11.18 -2.97
N TYR A 504 19.81 -12.13 -2.08
CA TYR A 504 20.83 -12.65 -1.18
C TYR A 504 20.80 -14.16 -0.98
N VAL A 505 21.97 -14.69 -0.68
CA VAL A 505 22.23 -16.08 -0.28
C VAL A 505 23.19 -16.00 0.89
N TRP A 506 22.65 -16.21 2.09
CA TRP A 506 23.37 -16.00 3.34
C TRP A 506 22.98 -17.09 4.32
N ASP A 507 23.95 -17.64 5.06
CA ASP A 507 23.76 -18.58 6.16
C ASP A 507 23.89 -17.86 7.51
N PRO A 508 22.89 -17.04 7.92
CA PRO A 508 22.96 -16.26 9.16
C PRO A 508 23.00 -17.11 10.43
N TYR A 509 22.62 -18.39 10.34
CA TYR A 509 22.50 -19.26 11.52
C TYR A 509 23.58 -20.35 11.59
N ASP A 510 24.63 -20.25 10.78
CA ASP A 510 25.72 -21.23 10.71
C ASP A 510 25.19 -22.67 10.45
N LEU A 511 24.12 -22.80 9.66
CA LEU A 511 23.46 -24.06 9.32
C LEU A 511 24.34 -24.96 8.45
N GLY A 512 25.21 -24.38 7.64
CA GLY A 512 26.18 -25.08 6.81
C GLY A 512 27.25 -25.82 7.62
N LYS A 513 27.47 -25.43 8.90
CA LYS A 513 28.39 -26.10 9.82
C LYS A 513 27.76 -27.26 10.58
N LYS A 514 26.44 -27.47 10.45
CA LYS A 514 25.73 -28.59 11.09
C LYS A 514 26.08 -29.92 10.41
N SER A 515 25.83 -31.03 11.10
CA SER A 515 26.01 -32.39 10.58
C SER A 515 24.73 -33.19 10.75
N PRO A 516 24.04 -33.59 9.66
CA PRO A 516 24.29 -33.17 8.27
C PRO A 516 24.09 -31.64 8.06
N PRO A 517 24.71 -31.03 7.04
CA PRO A 517 24.53 -29.60 6.77
C PRO A 517 23.07 -29.22 6.50
N MET A 518 22.65 -28.12 7.10
CA MET A 518 21.28 -27.58 6.98
C MET A 518 21.20 -26.35 6.06
N PHE A 519 22.32 -26.01 5.43
CA PHE A 519 22.46 -25.08 4.33
C PHE A 519 23.30 -25.76 3.26
N ALA A 520 22.67 -26.29 2.22
CA ALA A 520 23.35 -27.09 1.20
C ALA A 520 22.54 -27.22 -0.10
N ASN A 521 23.25 -27.38 -1.23
CA ASN A 521 22.67 -27.60 -2.56
C ASN A 521 21.65 -26.53 -2.98
N ASN A 522 21.76 -25.32 -2.45
CA ASN A 522 20.87 -24.22 -2.80
C ASN A 522 21.30 -23.60 -4.14
N VAL A 523 20.35 -23.04 -4.91
CA VAL A 523 20.63 -22.47 -6.24
C VAL A 523 19.96 -21.10 -6.39
N MET A 524 20.75 -20.09 -6.78
CA MET A 524 20.27 -18.75 -7.14
C MET A 524 20.75 -18.41 -8.55
N ARG A 525 19.89 -18.59 -9.58
CA ARG A 525 20.34 -18.47 -10.96
C ARG A 525 19.40 -17.78 -11.94
N ASP A 526 19.95 -17.23 -13.01
CA ASP A 526 19.18 -16.74 -14.16
C ASP A 526 18.12 -15.68 -13.79
N ASN A 527 18.32 -14.94 -12.70
CA ASN A 527 17.42 -13.86 -12.31
C ASN A 527 17.85 -12.54 -12.95
N PHE A 528 16.90 -11.71 -13.36
CA PHE A 528 17.15 -10.36 -13.86
C PHE A 528 16.93 -9.34 -12.75
N VAL A 529 17.94 -8.53 -12.43
CA VAL A 529 17.92 -7.63 -11.28
C VAL A 529 18.30 -6.21 -11.67
N MET A 530 17.45 -5.24 -11.36
CA MET A 530 17.75 -3.82 -11.39
C MET A 530 17.48 -3.25 -9.99
N TRP A 531 18.53 -3.02 -9.20
CA TRP A 531 18.38 -2.62 -7.80
C TRP A 531 19.15 -1.35 -7.50
N THR A 532 18.45 -0.22 -7.49
CA THR A 532 19.00 1.10 -7.25
C THR A 532 18.92 1.47 -5.76
N LYS A 533 20.04 1.89 -5.20
CA LYS A 533 20.12 2.62 -3.93
C LYS A 533 20.27 4.10 -4.22
N VAL A 534 19.55 4.94 -3.48
CA VAL A 534 19.65 6.40 -3.53
C VAL A 534 20.35 6.87 -2.26
N LYS A 535 21.45 7.61 -2.41
CA LYS A 535 22.19 8.18 -1.28
C LYS A 535 21.57 9.50 -0.84
N SER A 536 21.98 9.98 0.35
CA SER A 536 21.54 11.26 0.91
C SER A 536 21.89 12.47 0.05
N ASP A 537 22.94 12.38 -0.78
CA ASP A 537 23.34 13.41 -1.75
C ASP A 537 22.58 13.32 -3.09
N GLY A 538 21.60 12.42 -3.20
CA GLY A 538 20.81 12.19 -4.41
C GLY A 538 21.48 11.29 -5.46
N THR A 539 22.76 10.94 -5.30
CA THR A 539 23.45 10.03 -6.22
C THR A 539 22.92 8.60 -6.09
N THR A 540 23.10 7.81 -7.16
CA THR A 540 22.60 6.43 -7.20
C THR A 540 23.73 5.43 -7.34
N THR A 541 23.55 4.27 -6.71
CA THR A 541 24.41 3.09 -6.86
C THR A 541 23.55 1.86 -7.10
N THR A 542 24.12 0.80 -7.68
CA THR A 542 23.41 -0.47 -7.82
C THR A 542 23.88 -1.47 -6.75
N ASN A 543 22.96 -2.28 -6.22
CA ASN A 543 23.29 -3.41 -5.35
C ASN A 543 22.44 -4.64 -5.70
N PRO A 544 22.70 -5.28 -6.85
CA PRO A 544 21.82 -6.31 -7.39
C PRO A 544 21.83 -7.58 -6.53
N TRP A 545 22.94 -7.91 -5.87
CA TRP A 545 23.01 -9.09 -5.01
C TRP A 545 24.15 -9.06 -3.99
N TRP A 546 23.95 -9.75 -2.87
CA TRP A 546 24.94 -10.02 -1.84
C TRP A 546 24.84 -11.49 -1.44
N VAL A 547 25.79 -12.29 -1.93
CA VAL A 547 25.66 -13.75 -1.92
C VAL A 547 26.92 -14.43 -1.37
N PRO A 548 27.32 -14.11 -0.13
CA PRO A 548 28.60 -14.55 0.45
C PRO A 548 28.72 -16.07 0.59
N ASP A 549 27.60 -16.79 0.75
CA ASP A 549 27.61 -18.23 1.00
C ASP A 549 27.36 -19.07 -0.26
N CYS A 550 27.48 -18.47 -1.44
CA CYS A 550 27.66 -19.27 -2.66
C CYS A 550 28.99 -20.00 -2.60
N GLY A 551 28.99 -21.28 -2.99
CA GLY A 551 30.11 -22.21 -2.85
C GLY A 551 30.04 -23.05 -1.56
N LEU A 552 29.30 -22.61 -0.54
CA LEU A 552 29.13 -23.39 0.69
C LEU A 552 28.24 -24.62 0.43
N ASN A 553 28.76 -25.82 0.72
CA ASN A 553 28.03 -27.10 0.61
C ASN A 553 27.27 -27.26 -0.71
N ASN A 554 27.95 -27.03 -1.84
CA ASN A 554 27.39 -27.07 -3.21
C ASN A 554 26.28 -26.05 -3.49
N THR A 555 26.21 -24.96 -2.73
CA THR A 555 25.32 -23.84 -3.05
C THR A 555 25.86 -23.09 -4.27
N ILE A 556 25.04 -22.90 -5.30
CA ILE A 556 25.46 -22.36 -6.60
C ILE A 556 24.71 -21.07 -6.90
N CYS A 557 25.46 -20.06 -7.34
CA CYS A 557 24.90 -18.80 -7.81
C CYS A 557 25.51 -18.47 -9.18
N SER A 558 24.69 -18.39 -10.22
CA SER A 558 25.19 -18.28 -11.60
C SER A 558 24.15 -17.65 -12.53
N GLY A 559 24.56 -17.09 -13.67
CA GLY A 559 23.63 -16.62 -14.70
C GLY A 559 22.72 -15.42 -14.32
N ASN A 560 22.81 -14.88 -13.10
CA ASN A 560 22.05 -13.69 -12.70
C ASN A 560 22.55 -12.47 -13.50
N VAL A 561 21.61 -11.66 -13.99
CA VAL A 561 21.88 -10.51 -14.85
C VAL A 561 21.62 -9.23 -14.08
N ASN A 562 22.64 -8.37 -13.98
CA ASN A 562 22.48 -7.00 -13.49
C ASN A 562 22.02 -6.10 -14.65
N GLY A 563 20.76 -5.65 -14.60
CA GLY A 563 20.17 -4.74 -15.58
C GLY A 563 20.52 -3.27 -15.36
N GLY A 564 21.33 -2.94 -14.34
CA GLY A 564 21.76 -1.58 -14.04
C GLY A 564 20.78 -0.81 -13.16
N THR A 565 20.70 0.51 -13.37
CA THR A 565 19.89 1.43 -12.57
C THR A 565 18.42 1.37 -12.98
N ALA A 566 17.54 1.07 -12.03
CA ALA A 566 16.09 1.22 -12.16
C ALA A 566 15.62 2.65 -11.83
N THR A 567 14.53 3.04 -12.49
CA THR A 567 13.76 4.28 -12.29
C THR A 567 12.30 3.95 -11.96
N LEU A 568 11.51 4.94 -11.53
CA LEU A 568 10.06 4.74 -11.33
C LEU A 568 9.35 4.25 -12.60
N ASP A 569 9.81 4.66 -13.78
CA ASP A 569 9.23 4.18 -15.04
C ASP A 569 9.58 2.72 -15.32
N THR A 570 10.78 2.25 -14.93
CA THR A 570 11.09 0.81 -15.02
C THR A 570 10.20 -0.03 -14.11
N GLU A 571 9.85 0.47 -12.92
CA GLU A 571 8.89 -0.20 -12.02
C GLU A 571 7.49 -0.26 -12.66
N LYS A 572 7.00 0.86 -13.23
CA LYS A 572 5.71 0.89 -13.94
C LYS A 572 5.68 -0.08 -15.13
N GLN A 573 6.76 -0.14 -15.91
CA GLN A 573 6.88 -1.07 -17.04
C GLN A 573 6.84 -2.53 -16.57
N GLU A 574 7.38 -2.84 -15.40
CA GLU A 574 7.35 -4.20 -14.86
C GLU A 574 5.91 -4.65 -14.54
N TYR A 575 5.06 -3.75 -14.02
CA TYR A 575 3.63 -4.02 -13.86
C TYR A 575 2.94 -4.27 -15.20
N GLN A 576 3.23 -3.47 -16.24
CA GLN A 576 2.69 -3.69 -17.58
C GLN A 576 3.13 -5.04 -18.19
N ARG A 577 4.36 -5.48 -17.91
CA ARG A 577 4.84 -6.81 -18.28
C ARG A 577 4.05 -7.90 -17.57
N TRP A 578 3.73 -7.72 -16.29
CA TRP A 578 2.90 -8.66 -15.55
C TRP A 578 1.48 -8.77 -16.11
N LEU A 579 0.84 -7.63 -16.41
CA LEU A 579 -0.48 -7.62 -17.05
C LEU A 579 -0.46 -8.33 -18.42
N SER A 580 0.57 -8.08 -19.22
CA SER A 580 0.74 -8.78 -20.52
C SER A 580 0.93 -10.29 -20.35
N LYS A 581 1.64 -10.69 -19.29
CA LYS A 581 1.86 -12.09 -18.94
C LYS A 581 0.57 -12.78 -18.51
N LEU A 582 -0.29 -12.11 -17.73
CA LEU A 582 -1.63 -12.61 -17.41
C LEU A 582 -2.46 -12.86 -18.66
N THR A 583 -2.52 -11.86 -19.56
CA THR A 583 -3.25 -11.97 -20.83
C THR A 583 -2.74 -13.15 -21.67
N THR A 584 -1.41 -13.29 -21.79
CA THR A 584 -0.79 -14.37 -22.57
C THR A 584 -1.09 -15.75 -21.98
N ALA A 585 -1.13 -15.85 -20.66
CA ALA A 585 -1.42 -17.10 -19.95
C ALA A 585 -2.93 -17.37 -19.80
N ASN A 586 -3.80 -16.46 -20.23
CA ASN A 586 -5.25 -16.50 -19.98
C ASN A 586 -5.59 -16.67 -18.47
N VAL A 587 -4.89 -15.92 -17.62
CA VAL A 587 -5.08 -15.93 -16.17
C VAL A 587 -5.76 -14.65 -15.72
N ASN A 588 -6.86 -14.77 -14.98
CA ASN A 588 -7.48 -13.67 -14.27
C ASN A 588 -7.12 -13.73 -12.78
N VAL A 589 -6.88 -12.57 -12.18
CA VAL A 589 -6.49 -12.44 -10.76
C VAL A 589 -7.56 -11.68 -10.01
N GLY A 590 -7.94 -12.19 -8.85
CA GLY A 590 -9.03 -11.68 -8.02
C GLY A 590 -10.39 -12.31 -8.33
N PRO A 591 -11.45 -11.89 -7.60
CA PRO A 591 -12.80 -12.42 -7.75
C PRO A 591 -13.34 -12.20 -9.15
N GLN A 592 -13.96 -13.24 -9.71
CA GLN A 592 -14.60 -13.24 -11.02
C GLN A 592 -16.08 -12.86 -10.93
#